data_AF-A0A285E7F9-F1
#
_entry.id   AF-A0A285E7F9-F1
#
_cell.length_a   1.000
_cell.length_b   1.000
_cell.length_c   1.000
_cell.angle_alpha   90.00
_cell.angle_beta   90.00
_cell.angle_gamma   90.00
#
_symmetry.space_group_name_H-M   'P 1'
#
loop_
_entity.id
_entity.type
_entity.pdbx_description
1 polymer ?
#
loop_
_entity_poly.entity_id
_entity_poly.type
_entity_poly.pdbx_seq_one_letter_code
_entity_poly.pdbx_strand_id
1 'polypeptide(L)'
;MADQVSSDAVLRLFADGSTVVLQGLHRLWPPLIEFADSLAADLGHPTQVNAYITPPSSRGFSPHYDVHDVFVLQVAGEKHWRIHEPVLPDPLRTQPWNDRAAAVAAAAEGQPVIDAVLRPGDALYLPRGYLHSAVALGEISAHLTIGVHPVTRWAATESVLDLVRVLAADDPELRRSLPMGLDLADPSAVTDDVTAVVAALKGWLDRVDPTQVADRLRTRTWAQVRPEPVAPLAQATAAATLSADTVLRVRARLRTALREPAGDRVTLVAGRRSLELPVQTRPALAALLAAGELKVADLPGLDDADQLTLARRLVTDSIAVVPDAVVPDPTAEHDGWRDHVPGAGS
;
A
#
# COMPACT_ATOMS: atom_id res chain seq x y z
N MET A 1 7.17 -29.22 -4.94
CA MET A 1 7.36 -27.84 -4.48
C MET A 1 5.98 -27.20 -4.45
N ALA A 2 5.46 -26.86 -3.26
CA ALA A 2 4.08 -26.38 -3.08
C ALA A 2 3.91 -24.88 -3.37
N ASP A 3 5.02 -24.20 -3.67
CA ASP A 3 5.15 -22.78 -3.94
C ASP A 3 5.19 -22.44 -5.44
N GLN A 4 5.11 -23.45 -6.31
CA GLN A 4 5.07 -23.27 -7.77
C GLN A 4 3.72 -23.69 -8.34
N VAL A 5 3.13 -22.80 -9.14
CA VAL A 5 1.91 -23.10 -9.90
C VAL A 5 2.31 -23.97 -11.11
N SER A 6 1.69 -25.15 -11.23
CA SER A 6 1.94 -26.06 -12.35
C SER A 6 1.24 -25.57 -13.62
N SER A 7 2.00 -25.35 -14.69
CA SER A 7 1.49 -24.80 -15.96
C SER A 7 0.54 -25.75 -16.67
N ASP A 8 0.78 -27.05 -16.57
CA ASP A 8 -0.08 -28.11 -17.12
C ASP A 8 -1.42 -28.20 -16.38
N ALA A 9 -1.44 -28.04 -15.05
CA ALA A 9 -2.68 -27.96 -14.29
C ALA A 9 -3.49 -26.70 -14.64
N VAL A 10 -2.83 -25.55 -14.81
CA VAL A 10 -3.49 -24.31 -15.25
C VAL A 10 -4.12 -24.50 -16.63
N LEU A 11 -3.39 -25.07 -17.59
CA LEU A 11 -3.92 -25.33 -18.93
C LEU A 11 -5.17 -26.22 -18.89
N ARG A 12 -5.13 -27.32 -18.12
CA ARG A 12 -6.25 -28.23 -17.98
C ARG A 12 -7.47 -27.55 -17.34
N LEU A 13 -7.28 -26.85 -16.22
CA LEU A 13 -8.36 -26.15 -15.53
C LEU A 13 -8.98 -25.05 -16.40
N PHE A 14 -8.16 -24.34 -17.17
CA PHE A 14 -8.62 -23.31 -18.09
C PHE A 14 -9.42 -23.91 -19.26
N ALA A 15 -8.95 -25.02 -19.83
CA ALA A 15 -9.68 -25.77 -20.86
C ALA A 15 -11.02 -26.32 -20.33
N ASP A 16 -11.09 -26.68 -19.05
CA ASP A 16 -12.31 -27.12 -18.36
C ASP A 16 -13.25 -25.94 -17.96
N GLY A 17 -12.94 -24.70 -18.35
CA GLY A 17 -13.80 -23.53 -18.15
C GLY A 17 -13.45 -22.64 -16.96
N SER A 18 -12.35 -22.91 -16.25
CA SER A 18 -11.94 -22.09 -15.09
C SER A 18 -11.34 -20.75 -15.53
N THR A 19 -11.65 -19.68 -14.79
CA THR A 19 -10.98 -18.37 -14.95
C THR A 19 -9.64 -18.36 -14.22
N VAL A 20 -8.59 -17.86 -14.88
CA VAL A 20 -7.29 -17.58 -14.25
C VAL A 20 -7.33 -16.18 -13.65
N VAL A 21 -6.99 -16.07 -12.37
CA VAL A 21 -6.90 -14.79 -11.64
C VAL A 21 -5.46 -14.53 -11.24
N LEU A 22 -4.86 -13.49 -11.79
CA LEU A 22 -3.53 -13.01 -11.42
C LEU A 22 -3.69 -11.87 -10.40
N GLN A 23 -3.56 -12.21 -9.12
CA GLN A 23 -3.74 -11.24 -8.04
C GLN A 23 -2.49 -10.38 -7.84
N GLY A 24 -2.68 -9.08 -7.67
CA GLY A 24 -1.62 -8.16 -7.31
C GLY A 24 -0.56 -8.00 -8.39
N LEU A 25 -0.95 -8.00 -9.67
CA LEU A 25 -0.03 -7.97 -10.81
C LEU A 25 0.85 -6.70 -10.84
N HIS A 26 0.31 -5.58 -10.33
CA HIS A 26 1.03 -4.34 -10.01
C HIS A 26 2.17 -4.48 -8.95
N ARG A 27 2.48 -5.69 -8.50
CA ARG A 27 3.64 -5.96 -7.62
C ARG A 27 4.82 -6.58 -8.37
N LEU A 28 4.58 -7.09 -9.57
CA LEU A 28 5.54 -7.91 -10.31
C LEU A 28 5.79 -7.38 -11.73
N TRP A 29 4.80 -6.75 -12.37
CA TRP A 29 4.92 -6.33 -13.76
C TRP A 29 5.14 -4.80 -13.87
N PRO A 30 6.33 -4.33 -14.30
CA PRO A 30 6.70 -2.91 -14.24
C PRO A 30 5.68 -1.91 -14.83
N PRO A 31 5.07 -2.15 -16.00
CA PRO A 31 4.07 -1.22 -16.55
C PRO A 31 2.87 -1.02 -15.61
N LEU A 32 2.42 -2.08 -14.94
CA LEU A 32 1.32 -1.98 -13.98
C LEU A 32 1.75 -1.44 -12.62
N ILE A 33 3.02 -1.58 -12.24
CA ILE A 33 3.55 -0.94 -11.04
C ILE A 33 3.50 0.58 -11.23
N GLU A 34 3.97 1.08 -12.38
CA GLU A 34 3.97 2.51 -12.72
C GLU A 34 2.56 3.06 -12.86
N PHE A 35 1.70 2.38 -13.63
CA PHE A 35 0.31 2.78 -13.81
C PHE A 35 -0.44 2.86 -12.46
N ALA A 36 -0.32 1.84 -11.62
CA ALA A 36 -1.00 1.81 -10.32
C ALA A 36 -0.48 2.92 -9.39
N ASP A 37 0.82 3.18 -9.34
CA ASP A 37 1.35 4.24 -8.46
C ASP A 37 0.95 5.65 -8.92
N SER A 38 0.95 5.91 -10.23
CA SER A 38 0.46 7.17 -10.79
C SER A 38 -1.01 7.35 -10.46
N LEU A 39 -1.85 6.34 -10.73
CA LEU A 39 -3.27 6.43 -10.45
C LEU A 39 -3.55 6.60 -8.95
N ALA A 40 -2.81 5.90 -8.07
CA ALA A 40 -2.93 6.09 -6.63
C ALA A 40 -2.51 7.49 -6.17
N ALA A 41 -1.54 8.12 -6.86
CA ALA A 41 -1.17 9.51 -6.61
C ALA A 41 -2.31 10.47 -6.98
N ASP A 42 -2.91 10.28 -8.16
CA ASP A 42 -3.97 11.14 -8.68
C ASP A 42 -5.26 11.02 -7.86
N LEU A 43 -5.62 9.79 -7.46
CA LEU A 43 -6.83 9.52 -6.69
C LEU A 43 -6.67 9.82 -5.18
N GLY A 44 -5.45 9.87 -4.66
CA GLY A 44 -5.20 9.95 -3.22
C GLY A 44 -5.63 8.69 -2.44
N HIS A 45 -5.86 7.58 -3.14
CA HIS A 45 -6.33 6.31 -2.60
C HIS A 45 -5.46 5.15 -3.10
N PRO A 46 -5.10 4.17 -2.25
CA PRO A 46 -4.33 3.01 -2.67
C PRO A 46 -5.05 2.21 -3.75
N THR A 47 -4.29 1.75 -4.74
CA THR A 47 -4.81 0.93 -5.84
C THR A 47 -4.18 -0.45 -5.86
N GLN A 48 -4.96 -1.45 -6.25
CA GLN A 48 -4.52 -2.81 -6.53
C GLN A 48 -4.96 -3.21 -7.93
N VAL A 49 -4.05 -3.77 -8.72
CA VAL A 49 -4.37 -4.36 -10.02
C VAL A 49 -4.38 -5.88 -9.94
N ASN A 50 -5.49 -6.48 -10.36
CA ASN A 50 -5.63 -7.91 -10.65
C ASN A 50 -5.95 -8.10 -12.15
N ALA A 51 -5.63 -9.26 -12.71
CA ALA A 51 -6.07 -9.63 -14.05
C ALA A 51 -6.94 -10.88 -14.00
N TYR A 52 -7.98 -10.90 -14.83
CA TYR A 52 -8.93 -12.01 -14.94
C TYR A 52 -9.00 -12.48 -16.39
N ILE A 53 -8.58 -13.71 -16.62
CA ILE A 53 -8.55 -14.33 -17.95
C ILE A 53 -9.55 -15.47 -17.95
N THR A 54 -10.60 -15.33 -18.76
CA THR A 54 -11.77 -16.22 -18.75
C THR A 54 -11.85 -16.94 -20.10
N PRO A 55 -11.98 -18.28 -20.14
CA PRO A 55 -12.09 -19.03 -21.38
C PRO A 55 -13.45 -18.77 -22.07
N PRO A 56 -13.59 -19.12 -23.37
CA PRO A 56 -14.81 -18.89 -24.14
C PRO A 56 -16.08 -19.41 -23.45
N SER A 57 -17.15 -18.61 -23.50
CA SER A 57 -18.49 -18.99 -23.05
C SER A 57 -18.61 -19.41 -21.57
N SER A 58 -17.58 -19.12 -20.75
CA SER A 58 -17.60 -19.36 -19.32
C SER A 58 -18.03 -18.11 -18.54
N ARG A 59 -18.66 -18.31 -17.39
CA ARG A 59 -18.94 -17.24 -16.43
C ARG A 59 -17.77 -17.11 -15.49
N GLY A 60 -17.29 -15.89 -15.28
CA GLY A 60 -16.21 -15.63 -14.32
C GLY A 60 -16.68 -15.88 -12.88
N PHE A 61 -17.73 -15.16 -12.46
CA PHE A 61 -18.26 -15.21 -11.09
C PHE A 61 -19.79 -14.99 -11.08
N SER A 62 -20.45 -15.54 -10.06
CA SER A 62 -21.84 -15.21 -9.72
C SER A 62 -21.97 -13.72 -9.34
N PRO A 63 -23.18 -13.12 -9.40
CA PRO A 63 -23.39 -11.75 -8.94
C PRO A 63 -22.84 -11.51 -7.53
N HIS A 64 -22.03 -10.48 -7.38
CA HIS A 64 -21.40 -10.08 -6.12
C HIS A 64 -21.11 -8.59 -6.11
N TYR A 65 -20.74 -8.03 -4.96
CA TYR A 65 -20.20 -6.67 -4.87
C TYR A 65 -18.84 -6.69 -4.20
N ASP A 66 -18.03 -5.67 -4.50
CA ASP A 66 -16.78 -5.40 -3.81
C ASP A 66 -16.94 -4.36 -2.69
N VAL A 67 -16.07 -4.48 -1.68
CA VAL A 67 -15.93 -3.51 -0.57
C VAL A 67 -14.94 -2.39 -0.90
N HIS A 68 -14.56 -2.28 -2.16
CA HIS A 68 -13.65 -1.29 -2.71
C HIS A 68 -14.18 -0.90 -4.09
N ASP A 69 -13.80 0.29 -4.54
CA ASP A 69 -14.22 0.80 -5.84
C ASP A 69 -13.41 0.10 -6.92
N VAL A 70 -13.98 -0.05 -8.12
CA VAL A 70 -13.36 -0.83 -9.19
C VAL A 70 -13.38 -0.06 -10.50
N PHE A 71 -12.23 -0.02 -11.18
CA PHE A 71 -12.20 0.16 -12.64
C PHE A 71 -11.96 -1.19 -13.31
N VAL A 72 -12.81 -1.55 -14.25
CA VAL A 72 -12.60 -2.65 -15.17
C VAL A 72 -12.02 -2.08 -16.46
N LEU A 73 -10.86 -2.56 -16.88
CA LEU A 73 -10.24 -2.22 -18.17
C LEU A 73 -10.20 -3.48 -19.02
N GLN A 74 -11.01 -3.53 -20.09
CA GLN A 74 -11.02 -4.68 -20.98
C GLN A 74 -9.78 -4.61 -21.90
N VAL A 75 -8.98 -5.69 -21.94
CA VAL A 75 -7.70 -5.71 -22.65
C VAL A 75 -7.61 -6.75 -23.76
N ALA A 76 -8.42 -7.80 -23.71
CA ALA A 76 -8.53 -8.79 -24.79
C ALA A 76 -9.91 -9.44 -24.83
N GLY A 77 -10.42 -9.71 -26.04
CA GLY A 77 -11.74 -10.31 -26.26
C GLY A 77 -12.91 -9.49 -25.69
N GLU A 78 -14.10 -10.08 -25.73
CA GLU A 78 -15.34 -9.42 -25.26
C GLU A 78 -15.89 -10.03 -23.97
N LYS A 79 -16.50 -9.20 -23.12
CA LYS A 79 -17.20 -9.66 -21.90
C LYS A 79 -18.52 -8.90 -21.72
N HIS A 80 -19.61 -9.63 -21.52
CA HIS A 80 -20.92 -9.07 -21.21
C HIS A 80 -21.04 -8.83 -19.71
N TRP A 81 -21.16 -7.56 -19.31
CA TRP A 81 -21.28 -7.11 -17.94
C TRP A 81 -22.71 -6.71 -17.62
N ARG A 82 -23.21 -7.18 -16.48
CA ARG A 82 -24.49 -6.75 -15.90
C ARG A 82 -24.26 -6.21 -14.51
N ILE A 83 -24.70 -4.98 -14.29
CA ILE A 83 -24.51 -4.21 -13.06
C ILE A 83 -25.86 -3.85 -12.47
N HIS A 84 -26.03 -4.04 -11.16
CA HIS A 84 -27.25 -3.72 -10.42
C HIS A 84 -26.96 -2.79 -9.24
N GLU A 85 -28.00 -2.12 -8.75
CA GLU A 85 -27.88 -1.23 -7.60
C GLU A 85 -27.45 -1.97 -6.32
N PRO A 86 -26.69 -1.33 -5.43
CA PRO A 86 -26.24 -1.93 -4.18
C PRO A 86 -27.38 -2.39 -3.27
N VAL A 87 -27.24 -3.59 -2.72
CA VAL A 87 -28.05 -4.04 -1.56
C VAL A 87 -27.57 -3.42 -0.24
N LEU A 88 -26.32 -2.93 -0.24
CA LEU A 88 -25.71 -2.17 0.83
C LEU A 88 -24.86 -1.08 0.17
N PRO A 89 -25.24 0.21 0.28
CA PRO A 89 -24.41 1.31 -0.20
C PRO A 89 -23.11 1.41 0.59
N ASP A 90 -22.01 1.74 -0.09
CA ASP A 90 -20.73 2.09 0.54
C ASP A 90 -20.16 1.05 1.54
N PRO A 91 -20.24 -0.27 1.28
CA PRO A 91 -19.92 -1.30 2.25
C PRO A 91 -18.49 -1.17 2.80
N LEU A 92 -18.35 -1.40 4.10
CA LEU A 92 -17.05 -1.46 4.77
C LEU A 92 -16.34 -2.79 4.44
N ARG A 93 -15.02 -2.85 4.68
CA ARG A 93 -14.23 -4.08 4.49
C ARG A 93 -14.73 -5.27 5.30
N THR A 94 -15.39 -5.01 6.43
CA THR A 94 -16.00 -5.99 7.33
C THR A 94 -17.42 -6.38 6.93
N GLN A 95 -17.92 -5.88 5.79
CA GLN A 95 -19.27 -6.12 5.29
C GLN A 95 -19.23 -6.79 3.90
N PRO A 96 -18.56 -7.96 3.77
CA PRO A 96 -18.48 -8.67 2.50
C PRO A 96 -19.86 -9.11 2.01
N TRP A 97 -19.96 -9.33 0.70
CA TRP A 97 -21.22 -9.73 0.06
C TRP A 97 -21.74 -11.09 0.52
N ASN A 98 -20.85 -12.01 0.94
CA ASN A 98 -21.23 -13.34 1.43
C ASN A 98 -22.22 -13.28 2.60
N ASP A 99 -22.09 -12.28 3.48
CA ASP A 99 -23.01 -12.08 4.61
C ASP A 99 -24.43 -11.67 4.16
N ARG A 100 -24.58 -11.34 2.87
CA ARG A 100 -25.80 -10.85 2.22
C ARG A 100 -26.12 -11.61 0.94
N ALA A 101 -25.60 -12.83 0.78
CA ALA A 101 -25.69 -13.59 -0.47
C ALA A 101 -27.13 -13.72 -1.00
N ALA A 102 -28.12 -13.94 -0.11
CA ALA A 102 -29.52 -14.04 -0.50
C ALA A 102 -30.08 -12.72 -1.06
N ALA A 103 -29.77 -11.59 -0.42
CA ALA A 103 -30.19 -10.27 -0.90
C ALA A 103 -29.52 -9.92 -2.24
N VAL A 104 -28.24 -10.27 -2.39
CA VAL A 104 -27.49 -10.08 -3.64
C VAL A 104 -28.10 -10.88 -4.78
N ALA A 105 -28.42 -12.16 -4.55
CA ALA A 105 -29.06 -13.01 -5.55
C ALA A 105 -30.42 -12.44 -5.99
N ALA A 106 -31.26 -12.04 -5.04
CA ALA A 106 -32.57 -11.45 -5.33
C ALA A 106 -32.45 -10.12 -6.12
N ALA A 107 -31.53 -9.24 -5.75
CA ALA A 107 -31.33 -7.97 -6.45
C ALA A 107 -30.80 -8.17 -7.89
N ALA A 108 -29.97 -9.19 -8.12
CA ALA A 108 -29.42 -9.50 -9.43
C ALA A 108 -30.45 -10.07 -10.44
N GLU A 109 -31.63 -10.49 -9.96
CA GLU A 109 -32.77 -10.87 -10.82
C GLU A 109 -33.51 -9.66 -11.39
N GLY A 110 -33.32 -8.48 -10.79
CA GLY A 110 -33.91 -7.23 -11.25
C GLY A 110 -33.30 -6.69 -12.55
N GLN A 111 -33.83 -5.57 -13.03
CA GLN A 111 -33.30 -4.89 -14.21
C GLN A 111 -31.92 -4.30 -13.90
N PRO A 112 -30.88 -4.63 -14.68
CA PRO A 112 -29.56 -4.02 -14.52
C PRO A 112 -29.58 -2.53 -14.86
N VAL A 113 -28.81 -1.74 -14.10
CA VAL A 113 -28.54 -0.32 -14.38
C VAL A 113 -27.54 -0.16 -15.52
N ILE A 114 -26.66 -1.14 -15.72
CA ILE A 114 -25.77 -1.24 -16.87
C ILE A 114 -25.82 -2.68 -17.38
N ASP A 115 -26.12 -2.83 -18.67
CA ASP A 115 -26.10 -4.09 -19.40
C ASP A 115 -25.34 -3.83 -20.70
N ALA A 116 -24.06 -4.20 -20.74
CA ALA A 116 -23.15 -3.78 -21.80
C ALA A 116 -22.07 -4.82 -22.09
N VAL A 117 -21.63 -4.88 -23.34
CA VAL A 117 -20.47 -5.68 -23.77
C VAL A 117 -19.26 -4.76 -23.82
N LEU A 118 -18.23 -5.07 -23.03
CA LEU A 118 -16.94 -4.37 -23.08
C LEU A 118 -16.01 -5.04 -24.08
N ARG A 119 -15.28 -4.22 -24.84
CA ARG A 119 -14.27 -4.58 -25.84
C ARG A 119 -12.91 -4.01 -25.45
N PRO A 120 -11.80 -4.52 -26.04
CA PRO A 120 -10.47 -4.01 -25.73
C PRO A 120 -10.38 -2.48 -25.89
N GLY A 121 -9.94 -1.80 -24.82
CA GLY A 121 -9.88 -0.33 -24.74
C GLY A 121 -11.03 0.31 -23.96
N ASP A 122 -12.14 -0.41 -23.73
CA ASP A 122 -13.24 0.09 -22.91
C ASP A 122 -12.90 0.05 -21.41
N ALA A 123 -13.45 1.02 -20.69
CA ALA A 123 -13.35 1.12 -19.24
C ALA A 123 -14.74 1.23 -18.60
N LEU A 124 -14.94 0.56 -17.46
CA LEU A 124 -16.14 0.63 -16.64
C LEU A 124 -15.75 0.92 -15.19
N TYR A 125 -16.31 1.98 -14.61
CA TYR A 125 -16.14 2.30 -13.19
C TYR A 125 -17.36 1.84 -12.40
N LEU A 126 -17.09 1.18 -11.26
CA LEU A 126 -18.08 0.65 -10.33
C LEU A 126 -17.73 1.13 -8.91
N PRO A 127 -18.55 2.00 -8.30
CA PRO A 127 -18.41 2.31 -6.88
C PRO A 127 -18.59 1.04 -6.04
N ARG A 128 -17.93 0.95 -4.88
CA ARG A 128 -18.11 -0.19 -3.97
C ARG A 128 -19.58 -0.42 -3.62
N GLY A 129 -19.97 -1.67 -3.52
CA GLY A 129 -21.36 -2.09 -3.26
C GLY A 129 -22.20 -2.32 -4.52
N TYR A 130 -21.82 -1.83 -5.71
CA TYR A 130 -22.54 -2.17 -6.94
C TYR A 130 -22.37 -3.65 -7.28
N LEU A 131 -23.50 -4.32 -7.47
CA LEU A 131 -23.53 -5.74 -7.81
C LEU A 131 -23.10 -5.88 -9.26
N HIS A 132 -22.24 -6.84 -9.54
CA HIS A 132 -21.77 -7.09 -10.88
C HIS A 132 -21.59 -8.57 -11.16
N SER A 133 -21.82 -8.93 -12.42
CA SER A 133 -21.51 -10.24 -12.97
C SER A 133 -21.08 -10.10 -14.43
N ALA A 134 -20.22 -11.01 -14.87
CA ALA A 134 -19.62 -10.92 -16.19
C ALA A 134 -19.47 -12.30 -16.86
N VAL A 135 -19.76 -12.36 -18.16
CA VAL A 135 -19.71 -13.59 -18.96
C VAL A 135 -18.89 -13.36 -20.22
N ALA A 136 -17.91 -14.22 -20.49
CA ALA A 136 -17.09 -14.12 -21.71
C ALA A 136 -17.92 -14.52 -22.95
N LEU A 137 -17.72 -13.80 -24.07
CA LEU A 137 -18.48 -14.02 -25.29
C LEU A 137 -17.63 -14.71 -26.35
N GLY A 138 -17.81 -16.03 -26.54
CA GLY A 138 -17.30 -16.79 -27.70
C GLY A 138 -15.78 -16.94 -27.85
N GLU A 139 -14.98 -16.12 -27.16
CA GLU A 139 -13.51 -16.12 -27.20
C GLU A 139 -12.89 -15.97 -25.80
N ILE A 140 -11.57 -16.11 -25.72
CA ILE A 140 -10.84 -15.81 -24.48
C ILE A 140 -10.95 -14.32 -24.18
N SER A 141 -11.37 -14.00 -22.96
CA SER A 141 -11.61 -12.61 -22.54
C SER A 141 -10.74 -12.27 -21.34
N ALA A 142 -9.99 -11.17 -21.44
CA ALA A 142 -9.11 -10.67 -20.38
C ALA A 142 -9.44 -9.22 -20.03
N HIS A 143 -9.53 -8.94 -18.73
CA HIS A 143 -9.60 -7.58 -18.20
C HIS A 143 -8.65 -7.40 -17.02
N LEU A 144 -8.25 -6.15 -16.81
CA LEU A 144 -7.63 -5.70 -15.58
C LEU A 144 -8.72 -5.13 -14.67
N THR A 145 -8.66 -5.48 -13.40
CA THR A 145 -9.49 -4.89 -12.36
C THR A 145 -8.59 -4.05 -11.48
N ILE A 146 -8.81 -2.75 -11.51
CA ILE A 146 -8.13 -1.77 -10.68
C ILE A 146 -9.01 -1.50 -9.47
N GLY A 147 -8.72 -2.18 -8.36
CA GLY A 147 -9.37 -1.92 -7.09
C GLY A 147 -8.82 -0.65 -6.45
N VAL A 148 -9.66 0.33 -6.20
CA VAL A 148 -9.34 1.56 -5.46
C VAL A 148 -9.85 1.38 -4.03
N HIS A 149 -8.96 1.40 -3.06
CA HIS A 149 -9.30 1.22 -1.64
C HIS A 149 -9.53 2.58 -0.98
N PRO A 150 -10.78 3.04 -0.81
CA PRO A 150 -11.02 4.42 -0.41
C PRO A 150 -10.59 4.65 1.04
N VAL A 151 -9.99 5.80 1.29
CA VAL A 151 -9.76 6.29 2.65
C VAL A 151 -11.07 6.90 3.13
N THR A 152 -11.77 6.21 4.03
CA THR A 152 -13.13 6.58 4.44
C THR A 152 -13.16 7.38 5.73
N ARG A 153 -14.29 8.06 5.98
CA ARG A 153 -14.60 8.64 7.31
C ARG A 153 -14.63 7.57 8.40
N TRP A 154 -15.05 6.35 8.07
CA TRP A 154 -15.00 5.23 9.01
C TRP A 154 -13.56 4.88 9.43
N ALA A 155 -12.60 4.90 8.51
CA ALA A 155 -11.18 4.72 8.86
C ALA A 155 -10.68 5.84 9.81
N ALA A 156 -11.25 7.05 9.70
CA ALA A 156 -10.98 8.14 10.63
C ALA A 156 -11.56 7.85 12.00
N THR A 157 -12.82 7.38 12.07
CA THR A 157 -13.46 6.90 13.30
C THR A 157 -12.63 5.82 13.99
N GLU A 158 -12.18 4.80 13.25
CA GLU A 158 -11.30 3.75 13.79
C GLU A 158 -9.99 4.35 14.33
N SER A 159 -9.40 5.31 13.60
CA SER A 159 -8.18 5.99 14.04
C SER A 159 -8.37 6.85 15.29
N VAL A 160 -9.54 7.48 15.45
CA VAL A 160 -9.92 8.23 16.66
C VAL A 160 -10.09 7.27 17.85
N LEU A 161 -10.83 6.18 17.67
CA LEU A 161 -11.06 5.20 18.73
C LEU A 161 -9.75 4.56 19.19
N ASP A 162 -8.86 4.21 18.26
CA ASP A 162 -7.54 3.70 18.58
C ASP A 162 -6.67 4.75 19.30
N LEU A 163 -6.76 6.03 18.91
CA LEU A 163 -6.03 7.10 19.60
C LEU A 163 -6.52 7.28 21.03
N VAL A 164 -7.84 7.36 21.22
CA VAL A 164 -8.46 7.46 22.55
C VAL A 164 -8.04 6.27 23.40
N ARG A 165 -8.12 5.05 22.86
CA ARG A 165 -7.67 3.84 23.57
C ARG A 165 -6.22 3.95 24.04
N VAL A 166 -5.33 4.53 23.24
CA VAL A 166 -3.92 4.71 23.61
C VAL A 166 -3.74 5.81 24.65
N LEU A 167 -4.33 6.99 24.45
CA LEU A 167 -4.14 8.13 25.35
C LEU A 167 -4.83 7.93 26.71
N ALA A 168 -6.01 7.34 26.69
CA ALA A 168 -6.82 7.10 27.88
C ALA A 168 -6.27 5.96 28.75
N ALA A 169 -5.31 5.17 28.25
CA ALA A 169 -4.71 4.06 28.99
C ALA A 169 -3.95 4.52 30.26
N ASP A 170 -3.53 5.79 30.31
CA ASP A 170 -2.86 6.39 31.46
C ASP A 170 -3.82 7.18 32.38
N ASP A 171 -5.11 7.25 32.04
CA ASP A 171 -6.11 7.93 32.85
C ASP A 171 -6.39 7.15 34.16
N PRO A 172 -6.09 7.71 35.35
CA PRO A 172 -6.30 7.01 36.61
C PRO A 172 -7.75 6.63 36.88
N GLU A 173 -8.73 7.38 36.36
CA GLU A 173 -10.15 7.10 36.53
C GLU A 173 -10.54 5.82 35.77
N LEU A 174 -10.13 5.74 34.49
CA LEU A 174 -10.40 4.58 33.64
C LEU A 174 -9.60 3.33 34.01
N ARG A 175 -8.48 3.50 34.72
CA ARG A 175 -7.65 2.40 35.23
C ARG A 175 -8.15 1.81 36.55
N ARG A 176 -9.10 2.46 37.23
CA ARG A 176 -9.62 2.00 38.52
C ARG A 176 -10.35 0.66 38.36
N SER A 177 -10.13 -0.26 39.29
CA SER A 177 -10.90 -1.51 39.35
C SER A 177 -12.36 -1.23 39.68
N LEU A 178 -13.27 -2.01 39.09
CA LEU A 178 -14.65 -2.09 39.55
C LEU A 178 -14.73 -2.56 41.01
N PRO A 179 -15.82 -2.26 41.74
CA PRO A 179 -16.02 -2.72 43.11
C PRO A 179 -15.89 -4.24 43.26
N MET A 180 -15.25 -4.69 44.35
CA MET A 180 -15.12 -6.11 44.67
C MET A 180 -16.47 -6.71 45.08
N GLY A 181 -16.74 -7.95 44.68
CA GLY A 181 -18.00 -8.65 45.01
C GLY A 181 -19.18 -8.31 44.10
N LEU A 182 -18.92 -7.64 42.97
CA LEU A 182 -19.91 -7.30 41.97
C LEU A 182 -20.46 -8.54 41.23
N ASP A 183 -21.78 -8.57 40.99
CA ASP A 183 -22.44 -9.60 40.18
C ASP A 183 -22.61 -9.12 38.74
N LEU A 184 -21.76 -9.63 37.83
CA LEU A 184 -21.84 -9.31 36.40
C LEU A 184 -23.04 -9.93 35.68
N ALA A 185 -23.79 -10.83 36.33
CA ALA A 185 -25.04 -11.34 35.77
C ALA A 185 -26.19 -10.31 35.88
N ASP A 186 -26.06 -9.32 36.76
CA ASP A 186 -26.97 -8.18 36.88
C ASP A 186 -26.38 -6.94 36.18
N PRO A 187 -26.90 -6.53 35.00
CA PRO A 187 -26.42 -5.34 34.29
C PRO A 187 -26.54 -4.04 35.11
N SER A 188 -27.46 -3.99 36.08
CA SER A 188 -27.64 -2.80 36.93
C SER A 188 -26.45 -2.59 37.87
N ALA A 189 -25.74 -3.67 38.25
CA ALA A 189 -24.61 -3.62 39.17
C ALA A 189 -23.41 -2.81 38.65
N VAL A 190 -23.26 -2.67 37.31
CA VAL A 190 -22.16 -1.93 36.66
C VAL A 190 -22.61 -0.65 35.95
N THR A 191 -23.90 -0.30 36.00
CA THR A 191 -24.45 0.77 35.16
C THR A 191 -23.82 2.13 35.46
N ASP A 192 -23.58 2.44 36.74
CA ASP A 192 -22.95 3.70 37.16
C ASP A 192 -21.49 3.77 36.71
N ASP A 193 -20.73 2.67 36.87
CA ASP A 193 -19.34 2.58 36.42
C ASP A 193 -19.23 2.72 34.89
N VAL A 194 -20.10 2.04 34.13
CA VAL A 194 -20.15 2.16 32.67
C VAL A 194 -20.50 3.59 32.26
N THR A 195 -21.42 4.24 32.98
CA THR A 195 -21.78 5.65 32.73
C THR A 195 -20.58 6.57 32.96
N ALA A 196 -19.82 6.36 34.03
CA ALA A 196 -18.58 7.10 34.31
C ALA A 196 -17.53 6.87 33.20
N VAL A 197 -17.33 5.63 32.77
CA VAL A 197 -16.42 5.29 31.65
C VAL A 197 -16.84 6.01 30.37
N VAL A 198 -18.13 6.02 30.03
CA VAL A 198 -18.65 6.72 28.85
C VAL A 198 -18.41 8.24 28.97
N ALA A 199 -18.61 8.83 30.14
CA ALA A 199 -18.35 10.26 30.37
C ALA A 199 -16.85 10.59 30.22
N ALA A 200 -15.97 9.79 30.81
CA ALA A 200 -14.53 9.93 30.67
C ALA A 200 -14.08 9.79 29.21
N LEU A 201 -14.62 8.82 28.46
CA LEU A 201 -14.35 8.65 27.03
C LEU A 201 -14.80 9.85 26.19
N LYS A 202 -15.95 10.46 26.49
CA LYS A 202 -16.37 11.72 25.86
C LYS A 202 -15.35 12.84 26.10
N GLY A 203 -14.89 12.98 27.34
CA GLY A 203 -13.85 13.95 27.69
C GLY A 203 -12.52 13.70 26.96
N TRP A 204 -12.18 12.44 26.65
CA TRP A 204 -11.03 12.11 25.82
C TRP A 204 -11.23 12.43 24.35
N LEU A 205 -12.42 12.18 23.81
CA LEU A 205 -12.76 12.54 22.42
C LEU A 205 -12.61 14.04 22.17
N ASP A 206 -12.95 14.89 23.14
CA ASP A 206 -12.78 16.35 23.05
C ASP A 206 -11.29 16.79 23.01
N ARG A 207 -10.37 15.94 23.46
CA ARG A 207 -8.92 16.20 23.47
C ARG A 207 -8.20 15.62 22.27
N VAL A 208 -8.88 14.87 21.41
CA VAL A 208 -8.27 14.25 20.23
C VAL A 208 -7.86 15.35 19.25
N ASP A 209 -6.56 15.43 18.99
CA ASP A 209 -6.01 16.30 17.96
C ASP A 209 -6.32 15.74 16.56
N PRO A 210 -7.07 16.46 15.71
CA PRO A 210 -7.39 16.02 14.35
C PRO A 210 -6.14 15.76 13.49
N THR A 211 -5.03 16.45 13.75
CA THR A 211 -3.79 16.27 12.99
C THR A 211 -3.17 14.89 13.27
N GLN A 212 -3.25 14.38 14.50
CA GLN A 212 -2.79 13.04 14.84
C GLN A 212 -3.65 11.94 14.19
N VAL A 213 -4.95 12.19 14.06
CA VAL A 213 -5.88 11.30 13.34
C VAL A 213 -5.52 11.28 11.85
N ALA A 214 -5.30 12.45 11.25
CA ALA A 214 -4.85 12.57 9.86
C ALA A 214 -3.51 11.85 9.63
N ASP A 215 -2.58 11.94 10.58
CA ASP A 215 -1.29 11.25 10.50
C ASP A 215 -1.41 9.73 10.59
N ARG A 216 -2.32 9.21 11.42
CA ARG A 216 -2.62 7.77 11.45
C ARG A 216 -3.26 7.29 10.15
N LEU A 217 -4.22 8.04 9.62
CA LEU A 217 -4.84 7.76 8.32
C LEU A 217 -3.81 7.71 7.21
N ARG A 218 -2.96 8.74 7.12
CA ARG A 218 -1.85 8.79 6.16
C ARG A 218 -0.92 7.59 6.31
N THR A 219 -0.51 7.27 7.53
CA THR A 219 0.40 6.14 7.80
C THR A 219 -0.22 4.80 7.34
N ARG A 220 -1.49 4.55 7.66
CA ARG A 220 -2.22 3.35 7.23
C ARG A 220 -2.42 3.27 5.72
N THR A 221 -2.63 4.42 5.08
CA THR A 221 -2.85 4.52 3.64
C THR A 221 -1.55 4.27 2.88
N TRP A 222 -0.48 4.97 3.26
CA TRP A 222 0.84 4.82 2.64
C TRP A 222 1.46 3.45 2.90
N ALA A 223 1.08 2.79 3.99
CA ALA A 223 1.46 1.42 4.27
C ALA A 223 0.96 0.38 3.24
N GLN A 224 -0.05 0.73 2.43
CA GLN A 224 -0.61 -0.12 1.39
C GLN A 224 0.12 0.05 0.04
N VAL A 225 0.77 1.20 -0.16
CA VAL A 225 1.61 1.45 -1.34
C VAL A 225 2.99 0.86 -1.09
N ARG A 226 3.51 0.09 -2.04
CA ARG A 226 4.84 -0.52 -1.94
C ARG A 226 5.87 0.34 -2.67
N PRO A 227 6.84 0.93 -1.96
CA PRO A 227 7.95 1.62 -2.60
C PRO A 227 8.79 0.66 -3.46
N GLU A 228 9.66 1.24 -4.28
CA GLU A 228 10.70 0.52 -5.02
C GLU A 228 11.44 -0.50 -4.13
N PRO A 229 11.60 -1.76 -4.59
CA PRO A 229 12.45 -2.73 -3.90
C PRO A 229 13.87 -2.19 -3.75
N VAL A 230 14.48 -2.46 -2.61
CA VAL A 230 15.85 -2.06 -2.31
C VAL A 230 16.73 -3.30 -2.45
N ALA A 231 17.90 -3.16 -3.07
CA ALA A 231 18.94 -4.19 -3.07
C ALA A 231 19.83 -4.01 -1.81
N PRO A 232 19.55 -4.69 -0.68
CA PRO A 232 20.10 -4.31 0.62
C PRO A 232 21.63 -4.44 0.67
N LEU A 233 22.21 -5.47 0.02
CA LEU A 233 23.66 -5.67 0.00
C LEU A 233 24.40 -4.57 -0.78
N ALA A 234 23.87 -4.23 -1.96
CA ALA A 234 24.45 -3.18 -2.80
C ALA A 234 24.32 -1.81 -2.11
N GLN A 235 23.16 -1.50 -1.54
CA GLN A 235 22.91 -0.22 -0.88
C GLN A 235 23.68 -0.08 0.44
N ALA A 236 23.85 -1.16 1.21
CA ALA A 236 24.69 -1.15 2.42
C ALA A 236 26.16 -0.90 2.06
N THR A 237 26.65 -1.50 0.98
CA THR A 237 28.01 -1.27 0.49
C THR A 237 28.20 0.16 0.00
N ALA A 238 27.27 0.65 -0.83
CA ALA A 238 27.29 2.03 -1.31
C ALA A 238 27.21 3.04 -0.15
N ALA A 239 26.37 2.78 0.86
CA ALA A 239 26.29 3.61 2.07
C ALA A 239 27.63 3.67 2.81
N ALA A 240 28.44 2.60 2.79
CA ALA A 240 29.76 2.56 3.43
C ALA A 240 30.77 3.47 2.72
N THR A 241 30.72 3.53 1.39
CA THR A 241 31.72 4.18 0.52
C THR A 241 31.25 5.49 -0.13
N LEU A 242 30.19 6.13 0.40
CA LEU A 242 29.68 7.40 -0.13
C LEU A 242 30.78 8.47 -0.23
N SER A 243 30.75 9.21 -1.33
CA SER A 243 31.60 10.36 -1.61
C SER A 243 30.75 11.58 -1.98
N ALA A 244 31.40 12.75 -2.06
CA ALA A 244 30.79 14.00 -2.52
C ALA A 244 30.14 13.86 -3.92
N ASP A 245 30.73 13.05 -4.80
CA ASP A 245 30.24 12.81 -6.17
C ASP A 245 29.10 11.80 -6.27
N THR A 246 28.77 11.10 -5.18
CA THR A 246 27.72 10.07 -5.23
C THR A 246 26.35 10.69 -5.46
N VAL A 247 25.58 10.16 -6.42
CA VAL A 247 24.20 10.58 -6.68
C VAL A 247 23.25 9.82 -5.76
N LEU A 248 22.44 10.57 -5.01
CA LEU A 248 21.30 10.08 -4.26
C LEU A 248 20.03 10.27 -5.09
N ARG A 249 19.22 9.23 -5.22
CA ARG A 249 17.87 9.33 -5.76
C ARG A 249 16.86 8.98 -4.68
N VAL A 250 15.84 9.81 -4.50
CA VAL A 250 14.70 9.47 -3.64
C VAL A 250 14.09 8.18 -4.15
N ARG A 251 13.89 7.22 -3.25
CA ARG A 251 13.40 5.89 -3.63
C ARG A 251 12.05 6.03 -4.33
N ALA A 252 11.91 5.43 -5.51
CA ALA A 252 10.70 5.61 -6.30
C ALA A 252 9.48 5.08 -5.54
N ARG A 253 8.33 5.75 -5.70
CA ARG A 253 7.05 5.39 -5.08
C ARG A 253 7.06 5.44 -3.53
N LEU A 254 8.14 5.92 -2.92
CA LEU A 254 8.18 6.22 -1.50
C LEU A 254 7.47 7.55 -1.27
N ARG A 255 6.28 7.50 -0.67
CA ARG A 255 5.58 8.71 -0.26
C ARG A 255 6.34 9.38 0.89
N THR A 256 6.63 10.66 0.72
CA THR A 256 7.38 11.47 1.68
C THR A 256 6.62 12.74 2.04
N ALA A 257 6.84 13.25 3.25
CA ALA A 257 6.38 14.57 3.67
C ALA A 257 7.40 15.17 4.63
N LEU A 258 7.86 16.37 4.33
CA LEU A 258 8.72 17.14 5.22
C LEU A 258 7.83 18.06 6.06
N ARG A 259 7.86 17.90 7.39
CA ARG A 259 7.07 18.72 8.31
C ARG A 259 7.74 20.08 8.54
N GLU A 260 6.95 21.05 9.00
CA GLU A 260 7.50 22.30 9.51
C GLU A 260 8.40 22.03 10.73
N PRO A 261 9.50 22.77 10.90
CA PRO A 261 10.37 22.62 12.06
C PRO A 261 9.64 22.83 13.37
N ALA A 262 10.00 22.01 14.36
CA ALA A 262 9.61 22.18 15.75
C ALA A 262 10.88 22.41 16.56
N GLY A 263 11.18 23.67 16.88
CA GLY A 263 12.44 24.05 17.53
C GLY A 263 13.65 23.82 16.65
N ASP A 264 14.63 23.06 17.15
CA ASP A 264 15.88 22.71 16.48
C ASP A 264 15.79 21.41 15.65
N ARG A 265 14.59 20.89 15.43
CA ARG A 265 14.34 19.61 14.75
C ARG A 265 13.40 19.77 13.57
N VAL A 266 13.60 18.94 12.55
CA VAL A 266 12.71 18.77 11.41
C VAL A 266 12.36 17.28 11.25
N THR A 267 11.12 16.97 10.91
CA THR A 267 10.67 15.60 10.71
C THR A 267 10.46 15.30 9.23
N LEU A 268 11.21 14.34 8.70
CA LEU A 268 10.93 13.72 7.41
C LEU A 268 10.09 12.46 7.63
N VAL A 269 8.86 12.48 7.16
CA VAL A 269 8.03 11.29 7.10
C VAL A 269 8.27 10.57 5.77
N ALA A 270 8.56 9.28 5.83
CA ALA A 270 8.89 8.43 4.69
C ALA A 270 8.17 7.08 4.79
N GLY A 271 7.03 6.94 4.12
CA GLY A 271 6.17 5.77 4.22
C GLY A 271 5.68 5.53 5.66
N ARG A 272 6.13 4.43 6.27
CA ARG A 272 5.79 4.03 7.65
C ARG A 272 6.77 4.58 8.71
N ARG A 273 7.87 5.22 8.28
CA ARG A 273 8.91 5.73 9.17
C ARG A 273 8.84 7.25 9.24
N SER A 274 9.31 7.79 10.35
CA SER A 274 9.59 9.21 10.51
C SER A 274 11.02 9.35 11.01
N LEU A 275 11.79 10.24 10.40
CA LEU A 275 13.13 10.59 10.81
C LEU A 275 13.10 11.99 11.40
N GLU A 276 13.59 12.11 12.62
CA GLU A 276 13.77 13.39 13.28
C GLU A 276 15.23 13.80 13.16
N LEU A 277 15.47 14.92 12.49
CA LEU A 277 16.79 15.38 12.07
C LEU A 277 17.01 16.82 12.57
N PRO A 278 18.27 17.28 12.74
CA PRO A 278 18.55 18.68 13.04
C PRO A 278 17.95 19.62 11.99
N VAL A 279 17.43 20.77 12.40
CA VAL A 279 16.76 21.74 11.52
C VAL A 279 17.63 22.22 10.35
N GLN A 280 18.95 22.22 10.53
CA GLN A 280 19.94 22.58 9.51
C GLN A 280 19.88 21.65 8.28
N THR A 281 19.40 20.40 8.44
CA THR A 281 19.22 19.46 7.31
C THR A 281 18.03 19.79 6.42
N ARG A 282 17.12 20.67 6.86
CA ARG A 282 15.86 20.97 6.13
C ARG A 282 16.09 21.45 4.70
N PRO A 283 16.99 22.41 4.39
CA PRO A 283 17.22 22.86 3.02
C PRO A 283 17.68 21.70 2.12
N ALA A 284 18.61 20.87 2.60
CA ALA A 284 19.09 19.69 1.89
C ALA A 284 17.98 18.69 1.59
N LEU A 285 17.16 18.35 2.59
CA LEU A 285 16.01 17.46 2.43
C LEU A 285 14.99 18.02 1.44
N ALA A 286 14.65 19.30 1.55
CA ALA A 286 13.69 19.95 0.66
C ALA A 286 14.19 19.95 -0.79
N ALA A 287 15.48 20.25 -1.01
CA ALA A 287 16.09 20.23 -2.33
C ALA A 287 16.09 18.82 -2.95
N LEU A 288 16.50 17.78 -2.19
CA LEU A 288 16.52 16.40 -2.67
C LEU A 288 15.10 15.89 -2.99
N LEU A 289 14.11 16.20 -2.15
CA LEU A 289 12.73 15.79 -2.37
C LEU A 289 12.10 16.50 -3.58
N ALA A 290 12.47 17.76 -3.83
CA ALA A 290 11.98 18.52 -4.97
C ALA A 290 12.63 18.10 -6.30
N ALA A 291 13.94 17.85 -6.29
CA ALA A 291 14.69 17.43 -7.47
C ALA A 291 14.48 15.94 -7.79
N GLY A 292 14.16 15.11 -6.78
CA GLY A 292 14.07 13.65 -6.89
C GLY A 292 15.44 12.96 -6.89
N GLU A 293 16.49 13.64 -7.33
CA GLU A 293 17.88 13.20 -7.27
C GLU A 293 18.85 14.38 -7.08
N LEU A 294 19.92 14.18 -6.32
CA LEU A 294 21.01 15.15 -6.11
C LEU A 294 22.32 14.43 -5.81
N LYS A 295 23.45 15.04 -6.17
CA LYS A 295 24.76 14.61 -5.64
C LYS A 295 24.88 14.96 -4.16
N VAL A 296 25.67 14.20 -3.42
CA VAL A 296 25.94 14.49 -1.99
C VAL A 296 26.52 15.90 -1.81
N ALA A 297 27.48 16.31 -2.65
CA ALA A 297 28.09 17.63 -2.63
C ALA A 297 27.10 18.79 -2.84
N ASP A 298 25.99 18.51 -3.53
CA ASP A 298 24.98 19.50 -3.92
C ASP A 298 23.86 19.64 -2.87
N LEU A 299 23.96 18.97 -1.71
CA LEU A 299 23.01 19.09 -0.61
C LEU A 299 23.19 20.46 0.10
N PRO A 300 22.28 21.43 -0.09
CA PRO A 300 22.51 22.79 0.37
C PRO A 300 22.42 22.94 1.90
N GLY A 301 23.16 23.92 2.42
CA GLY A 301 23.05 24.36 3.82
C GLY A 301 23.79 23.47 4.83
N LEU A 302 24.60 22.53 4.35
CA LEU A 302 25.43 21.62 5.14
C LEU A 302 26.88 21.70 4.68
N ASP A 303 27.82 21.43 5.58
CA ASP A 303 29.22 21.21 5.20
C ASP A 303 29.45 19.78 4.69
N ASP A 304 30.61 19.51 4.09
CA ASP A 304 30.93 18.23 3.45
C ASP A 304 30.73 17.02 4.39
N ALA A 305 31.02 17.17 5.69
CA ALA A 305 30.89 16.10 6.67
C ALA A 305 29.42 15.82 7.00
N ASP A 306 28.63 16.87 7.17
CA ASP A 306 27.19 16.77 7.43
C ASP A 306 26.42 16.29 6.20
N GLN A 307 26.84 16.68 4.99
CA GLN A 307 26.29 16.16 3.74
C GLN A 307 26.45 14.62 3.65
N LEU A 308 27.65 14.11 3.89
CA LEU A 308 27.93 12.67 3.90
C LEU A 308 27.16 11.94 5.01
N THR A 309 27.04 12.55 6.18
CA THR A 309 26.30 11.98 7.32
C THR A 309 24.81 11.85 7.00
N LEU A 310 24.20 12.91 6.46
CA LEU A 310 22.81 12.90 6.03
C LEU A 310 22.59 11.88 4.90
N ALA A 311 23.44 11.89 3.88
CA ALA A 311 23.37 10.95 2.76
C ALA A 311 23.37 9.49 3.23
N ARG A 312 24.32 9.12 4.09
CA ARG A 312 24.44 7.77 4.66
C ARG A 312 23.20 7.36 5.43
N ARG A 313 22.63 8.30 6.19
CA ARG A 313 21.38 8.07 6.93
C ARG A 313 20.22 7.80 6.00
N LEU A 314 20.04 8.61 4.95
CA LEU A 314 18.96 8.46 3.98
C LEU A 314 19.04 7.15 3.21
N VAL A 315 20.24 6.69 2.84
CA VAL A 315 20.44 5.39 2.17
C VAL A 315 20.16 4.23 3.12
N THR A 316 20.69 4.28 4.34
CA THR A 316 20.54 3.21 5.34
C THR A 316 19.08 3.04 5.77
N ASP A 317 18.34 4.14 5.95
CA ASP A 317 16.92 4.12 6.26
C ASP A 317 16.03 3.83 5.02
N SER A 318 16.65 3.62 3.86
CA SER A 318 16.02 3.30 2.57
C SER A 318 15.05 4.37 2.07
N ILE A 319 15.37 5.64 2.33
CA ILE A 319 14.64 6.81 1.84
C ILE A 319 15.18 7.24 0.49
N ALA A 320 16.50 7.27 0.38
CA ALA A 320 17.22 7.42 -0.87
C ALA A 320 17.90 6.09 -1.24
N VAL A 321 18.24 5.96 -2.50
CA VAL A 321 19.07 4.88 -3.05
C VAL A 321 20.20 5.49 -3.86
N VAL A 322 21.29 4.76 -3.98
CA VAL A 322 22.33 5.02 -4.98
C VAL A 322 21.97 4.20 -6.22
N PRO A 323 21.56 4.81 -7.35
CA PRO A 323 20.99 4.09 -8.50
C PRO A 323 21.91 2.99 -9.06
N ASP A 324 23.20 3.26 -9.12
CA ASP A 324 24.20 2.37 -9.73
C ASP A 324 24.95 1.50 -8.69
N ALA A 325 24.37 1.32 -7.50
CA ALA A 325 24.99 0.50 -6.47
C ALA A 325 25.07 -0.97 -6.90
N VAL A 326 26.28 -1.52 -6.84
CA VAL A 326 26.56 -2.94 -7.05
C VAL A 326 27.23 -3.53 -5.81
N VAL A 327 27.11 -4.86 -5.65
CA VAL A 327 27.97 -5.57 -4.71
C VAL A 327 29.33 -5.74 -5.40
N PRO A 328 30.44 -5.28 -4.80
CA PRO A 328 31.77 -5.49 -5.38
C PRO A 328 32.00 -6.97 -5.62
N ASP A 329 32.48 -7.32 -6.81
CA ASP A 329 32.92 -8.68 -7.09
C ASP A 329 34.27 -8.91 -6.40
N PRO A 330 34.36 -9.77 -5.37
CA PRO A 330 35.60 -10.04 -4.67
C PRO A 330 36.68 -10.70 -5.56
N THR A 331 36.33 -11.14 -6.78
CA THR A 331 37.26 -11.76 -7.73
C THR A 331 37.88 -10.78 -8.74
N ALA A 332 37.34 -9.56 -8.87
CA ALA A 332 37.80 -8.59 -9.87
C ALA A 332 39.17 -7.95 -9.55
N GLU A 333 39.69 -8.08 -8.32
CA GLU A 333 40.99 -7.53 -7.92
C GLU A 333 42.16 -8.53 -8.05
N HIS A 334 41.92 -9.77 -8.47
CA HIS A 334 42.94 -10.86 -8.44
C HIS A 334 43.60 -11.21 -9.79
N ASP A 335 43.39 -10.44 -10.86
CA ASP A 335 44.03 -10.68 -12.17
C ASP A 335 45.39 -9.96 -12.35
N GLY A 336 45.96 -9.39 -11.29
CA GLY A 336 47.24 -8.66 -11.34
C GLY A 336 48.51 -9.48 -11.05
N TRP A 337 48.43 -10.76 -10.72
CA TRP A 337 49.61 -11.56 -10.29
C TRP A 337 49.74 -12.89 -11.02
N ARG A 338 49.83 -12.88 -12.35
CA ARG A 338 50.39 -14.01 -13.11
C ARG A 338 51.19 -13.51 -14.29
N ASP A 339 52.38 -12.99 -14.03
CA ASP A 339 53.48 -12.96 -14.99
C ASP A 339 54.82 -12.84 -14.24
N HIS A 340 55.42 -13.98 -13.89
CA HIS A 340 56.87 -14.27 -13.94
C HIS A 340 57.18 -15.56 -13.19
N VAL A 341 57.31 -16.66 -13.93
CA VAL A 341 58.23 -17.75 -13.53
C VAL A 341 59.10 -18.06 -14.76
N PRO A 342 60.41 -17.78 -14.71
CA PRO A 342 61.34 -18.13 -15.78
C PRO A 342 61.53 -19.65 -15.83
N GLY A 343 61.61 -20.19 -17.04
CA GLY A 343 61.85 -21.61 -17.26
C GLY A 343 63.22 -22.09 -16.77
N ALA A 344 63.23 -23.31 -16.25
CA ALA A 344 64.35 -24.25 -16.27
C ALA A 344 63.70 -25.59 -16.70
N GLY A 345 64.12 -26.31 -17.73
CA GLY A 345 65.47 -26.52 -18.22
C GLY A 345 65.87 -27.94 -17.86
N SER A 346 66.10 -28.75 -18.92
CA SER A 346 66.49 -30.18 -19.01
C SER A 346 65.44 -31.24 -18.69
#